data_AF-A0A947U8D6-F1
#
_entry.id   AF-A0A947U8D6-F1
#
_cell.length_a   1.000
_cell.length_b   1.000
_cell.length_c   1.000
_cell.angle_alpha   90.00
_cell.angle_beta   90.00
_cell.angle_gamma   90.00
#
_symmetry.space_group_name_H-M   'P 1'
#
loop_
_entity.id
_entity.type
_entity.pdbx_description
1 polymer ?
#
loop_
_entity_poly.entity_id
_entity_poly.type
_entity_poly.pdbx_seq_one_letter_code
_entity_poly.pdbx_strand_id
1 'polypeptide(L)'
;MITTTQTTPAGGKLQLKMNMESLQLRVELKSLLQSFGAQTSLAELAVAEFGKELLVEEAPEAGASLYYLPLRLTPDFIDHILDQLCPDSRSAAIECQNKYRSAWSKADQDTAQMLEKNADLQRTLRLFKQQDQMAHILRKMLASPQKNRQPAF
;
A
#
# COMPACT_ATOMS: atom_id res chain seq x y z
N MET A 1 -4.24 13.93 -8.73
CA MET A 1 -5.02 12.90 -8.01
C MET A 1 -6.44 12.94 -8.51
N ILE A 2 -7.07 11.78 -8.73
CA ILE A 2 -8.51 11.69 -9.04
C ILE A 2 -9.19 11.02 -7.86
N THR A 3 -10.25 11.63 -7.35
CA THR A 3 -11.05 11.11 -6.23
C THR A 3 -12.32 10.48 -6.76
N THR A 4 -12.71 9.32 -6.24
CA THR A 4 -13.97 8.65 -6.52
C THR A 4 -14.61 8.18 -5.23
N THR A 5 -15.94 8.25 -5.14
CA THR A 5 -16.68 7.75 -3.99
C THR A 5 -17.40 6.47 -4.39
N GLN A 6 -17.24 5.41 -3.59
CA GLN A 6 -18.05 4.20 -3.70
C GLN A 6 -19.07 4.14 -2.57
N THR A 7 -20.32 3.86 -2.93
CA THR A 7 -21.34 3.44 -1.96
C THR A 7 -21.09 1.99 -1.57
N THR A 8 -20.89 1.76 -0.29
CA THR A 8 -20.81 0.42 0.29
C THR A 8 -22.21 -0.19 0.45
N PRO A 9 -22.34 -1.53 0.48
CA PRO A 9 -23.63 -2.19 0.70
C PRO A 9 -24.34 -1.78 1.99
N ALA A 10 -23.58 -1.33 2.99
CA ALA A 10 -24.08 -0.83 4.27
C ALA A 10 -24.55 0.64 4.23
N GLY A 11 -24.59 1.28 3.04
CA GLY A 11 -24.99 2.68 2.88
C GLY A 11 -23.90 3.70 3.20
N GLY A 12 -22.72 3.27 3.67
CA GLY A 12 -21.55 4.13 3.87
C GLY A 12 -20.90 4.56 2.56
N LYS A 13 -20.26 5.74 2.54
CA LYS A 13 -19.50 6.24 1.39
C LYS A 13 -18.01 6.02 1.62
N LEU A 14 -17.41 5.07 0.91
CA LEU A 14 -15.97 4.83 0.91
C LEU A 14 -15.30 5.79 -0.09
N GLN A 15 -14.29 6.54 0.34
CA GLN A 15 -13.56 7.44 -0.55
C GLN A 15 -12.26 6.80 -1.02
N LEU A 16 -12.05 6.83 -2.34
CA LEU A 16 -10.87 6.30 -3.01
C LEU A 16 -10.16 7.41 -3.77
N LYS A 17 -8.83 7.42 -3.73
CA LYS A 17 -7.98 8.32 -4.51
C LYS A 17 -7.00 7.53 -5.37
N MET A 18 -6.90 7.91 -6.63
CA MET A 18 -5.89 7.38 -7.55
C MET A 18 -4.74 8.37 -7.68
N ASN A 19 -3.54 7.92 -7.32
CA ASN A 19 -2.32 8.59 -7.74
C ASN A 19 -2.02 8.17 -9.19
N MET A 20 -2.11 9.11 -10.12
CA MET A 20 -1.92 8.85 -11.56
C MET A 20 -0.46 8.60 -11.93
N GLU A 21 0.49 9.12 -11.16
CA GLU A 21 1.93 8.93 -11.42
C GLU A 21 2.39 7.55 -10.99
N SER A 22 1.96 7.11 -9.80
CA SER A 22 2.32 5.80 -9.26
C SER A 22 1.30 4.70 -9.60
N LEU A 23 0.19 5.05 -10.26
CA LEU A 23 -0.98 4.18 -10.50
C LEU A 23 -1.46 3.45 -9.24
N GLN A 24 -1.32 4.07 -8.08
CA GLN A 24 -1.73 3.48 -6.80
C GLN A 24 -3.09 4.01 -6.39
N LEU A 25 -4.02 3.08 -6.14
CA LEU A 25 -5.27 3.38 -5.48
C LEU A 25 -5.06 3.45 -3.97
N ARG A 26 -5.67 4.44 -3.33
CA ARG A 26 -5.61 4.72 -1.91
C ARG A 26 -7.02 4.85 -1.35
N VAL A 27 -7.23 4.35 -0.14
CA VAL A 27 -8.49 4.45 0.60
C VAL A 27 -8.38 5.50 1.70
N GLU A 28 -9.41 6.32 1.87
CA GLU A 28 -9.52 7.25 2.98
C GLU A 28 -9.93 6.50 4.25
N LEU A 29 -9.09 6.55 5.29
CA LEU A 29 -9.23 5.69 6.46
C LEU A 29 -10.47 6.01 7.30
N LYS A 30 -10.89 7.26 7.41
CA LYS A 30 -12.09 7.61 8.20
C LYS A 30 -13.36 7.05 7.54
N SER A 31 -13.44 7.08 6.22
CA SER A 31 -14.53 6.51 5.44
C SER A 31 -14.57 4.98 5.54
N LEU A 32 -13.39 4.34 5.59
CA LEU A 32 -13.27 2.90 5.85
C LEU A 32 -13.78 2.56 7.27
N LEU A 33 -13.32 3.28 8.29
CA LEU A 33 -13.74 3.08 9.68
C LEU A 33 -15.25 3.29 9.85
N GLN A 34 -15.80 4.35 9.23
CA GLN A 34 -17.23 4.61 9.21
C GLN A 34 -18.02 3.47 8.56
N SER A 35 -17.47 2.82 7.53
CA SER A 35 -18.12 1.66 6.89
C SER A 35 -18.27 0.46 7.84
N PHE A 36 -17.46 0.40 8.90
CA PHE A 36 -17.58 -0.60 9.96
C PHE A 36 -18.41 -0.11 11.16
N GLY A 37 -18.78 1.17 11.21
CA GLY A 37 -19.34 1.81 12.40
C GLY A 37 -18.28 2.08 13.50
N ALA A 38 -17.00 2.12 13.13
CA ALA A 38 -15.89 2.33 14.05
C ALA A 38 -15.60 3.82 14.31
N GLN A 39 -14.87 4.11 15.39
CA GLN A 39 -14.41 5.45 15.71
C GLN A 39 -13.35 5.93 14.69
N THR A 40 -13.52 7.13 14.15
CA THR A 40 -12.63 7.71 13.13
C THR A 40 -11.26 8.14 13.67
N SER A 41 -11.11 8.27 14.99
CA SER A 41 -9.83 8.53 15.67
C SER A 41 -8.82 7.40 15.46
N LEU A 42 -9.27 6.16 15.21
CA LEU A 42 -8.39 5.02 14.91
C LEU A 42 -7.56 5.22 13.64
N ALA A 43 -7.93 6.15 12.76
CA ALA A 43 -7.15 6.49 11.58
C ALA A 43 -5.75 7.04 11.94
N GLU A 44 -5.59 7.65 13.12
CA GLU A 44 -4.31 8.21 13.58
C GLU A 44 -3.26 7.13 13.87
N LEU A 45 -3.70 5.92 14.20
CA LEU A 45 -2.80 4.78 14.42
C LEU A 45 -2.03 4.41 13.16
N ALA A 46 -2.60 4.69 11.98
CA ALA A 46 -1.91 4.44 10.73
C ALA A 46 -0.66 5.32 10.55
N VAL A 47 -0.55 6.44 11.26
CA VAL A 47 0.63 7.31 11.20
C VAL A 47 1.85 6.60 11.80
N ALA A 48 1.67 5.92 12.93
CA ALA A 48 2.74 5.21 13.62
C ALA A 48 3.23 4.00 12.80
N GLU A 49 2.31 3.24 12.22
CA GLU A 49 2.62 1.98 11.53
C GLU A 49 2.98 2.18 10.05
N PHE A 50 2.26 3.06 9.34
CA PHE A 50 2.34 3.19 7.88
C PHE A 50 2.86 4.56 7.41
N GLY A 51 3.41 5.40 8.29
CA GLY A 51 3.68 6.81 8.02
C GLY A 51 4.46 7.14 6.73
N LYS A 52 5.35 6.25 6.26
CA LYS A 52 6.07 6.44 4.98
C LYS A 52 5.21 6.23 3.74
N GLU A 53 4.20 5.37 3.84
CA GLU A 53 3.29 5.03 2.74
C GLU A 53 1.96 5.77 2.84
N LEU A 54 1.64 6.29 4.02
CA LEU A 54 0.44 7.07 4.29
C LEU A 54 0.53 8.45 3.64
N LEU A 55 -0.52 8.81 2.88
CA LEU A 55 -0.68 10.16 2.39
C LEU A 55 -1.57 10.93 3.36
N VAL A 56 -1.07 12.05 3.87
CA VAL A 56 -1.80 12.94 4.77
C VAL A 56 -2.11 14.23 4.03
N GLU A 57 -3.37 14.62 4.02
CA GLU A 57 -3.82 15.90 3.46
C GLU A 57 -4.59 16.68 4.53
N GLU A 58 -4.52 18.02 4.50
CA GLU A 58 -5.36 18.85 5.36
C GLU A 58 -6.80 18.87 4.83
N ALA A 59 -7.79 18.57 5.69
CA ALA A 59 -9.17 18.79 5.31
C ALA A 59 -9.48 20.30 5.35
N PRO A 60 -10.10 20.85 4.29
CA PRO A 60 -10.51 22.25 4.27
C PRO A 60 -11.58 22.60 5.30
N GLU A 61 -12.28 21.60 5.86
CA GLU A 61 -13.25 21.79 6.94
C GLU A 61 -12.69 21.27 8.27
N ALA A 62 -12.65 22.17 9.26
CA ALA A 62 -12.33 21.93 10.68
C ALA A 62 -10.88 21.53 11.05
N GLY A 63 -9.90 21.66 10.14
CA GLY A 63 -8.48 21.43 10.49
C GLY A 63 -8.12 19.97 10.80
N ALA A 64 -9.00 19.03 10.44
CA ALA A 64 -8.75 17.61 10.62
C ALA A 64 -7.92 17.05 9.46
N SER A 65 -6.96 16.17 9.74
CA SER A 65 -6.20 15.50 8.68
C SER A 65 -7.02 14.39 8.01
N LEU A 66 -6.87 14.26 6.69
CA LEU A 66 -7.35 13.13 5.89
C LEU A 66 -6.20 12.15 5.70
N TYR A 67 -6.47 10.88 5.97
CA TYR A 67 -5.46 9.82 5.92
C TYR A 67 -5.78 8.86 4.79
N TYR A 68 -4.87 8.76 3.82
CA TYR A 68 -5.04 7.96 2.61
C TYR A 68 -3.99 6.85 2.56
N LEU A 69 -4.43 5.62 2.76
CA LEU A 69 -3.57 4.43 2.78
C LEU A 69 -3.63 3.70 1.43
N PRO A 70 -2.50 3.22 0.87
CA PRO A 70 -2.51 2.35 -0.29
C PRO A 70 -3.42 1.13 -0.08
N LEU A 71 -4.21 0.79 -1.10
CA LEU A 71 -5.21 -0.28 -1.00
C LEU A 71 -4.59 -1.66 -0.66
N ARG A 72 -3.31 -1.85 -0.98
CA ARG A 72 -2.55 -3.06 -0.63
C ARG A 72 -2.31 -3.23 0.88
N LEU A 73 -2.25 -2.14 1.62
CA LEU A 73 -1.99 -2.13 3.06
C LEU A 73 -3.28 -2.08 3.89
N THR A 74 -4.45 -1.94 3.25
CA THR A 74 -5.74 -1.94 3.94
C THR A 74 -5.97 -3.17 4.81
N PRO A 75 -5.63 -4.41 4.38
CA PRO A 75 -5.75 -5.59 5.23
C PRO A 75 -4.94 -5.48 6.53
N ASP A 76 -3.72 -4.98 6.43
CA ASP A 76 -2.77 -4.87 7.55
C ASP A 76 -3.25 -3.80 8.54
N PHE A 77 -3.79 -2.69 8.02
CA PHE A 77 -4.43 -1.69 8.87
C PHE A 77 -5.66 -2.25 9.59
N ILE A 78 -6.49 -3.04 8.90
CA ILE A 78 -7.65 -3.68 9.54
C ILE A 78 -7.17 -4.61 10.66
N ASP A 79 -6.17 -5.47 10.40
CA ASP A 79 -5.57 -6.34 11.44
C ASP A 79 -5.14 -5.54 12.67
N HIS A 80 -4.45 -4.42 12.45
CA HIS A 80 -3.93 -3.57 13.51
C HIS A 80 -5.01 -2.97 14.42
N ILE A 81 -6.20 -2.71 13.89
CA ILE A 81 -7.30 -2.11 14.65
C ILE A 81 -8.33 -3.13 15.16
N LEU A 82 -8.24 -4.42 14.77
CA LEU A 82 -9.27 -5.42 15.08
C LEU A 82 -9.63 -5.48 16.57
N ASP A 83 -8.62 -5.46 17.45
CA ASP A 83 -8.83 -5.53 18.90
C ASP A 83 -9.50 -4.27 19.47
N GLN A 84 -9.38 -3.15 18.77
CA GLN A 84 -9.94 -1.85 19.16
C GLN A 84 -11.36 -1.64 18.65
N LEU A 85 -11.82 -2.49 17.72
CA LEU A 85 -13.19 -2.48 17.24
C LEU A 85 -14.15 -3.08 18.28
N CYS A 86 -15.38 -2.54 18.34
CA CYS A 86 -16.44 -3.17 19.10
C CYS A 86 -16.84 -4.52 18.47
N PRO A 87 -17.41 -5.47 19.25
CA PRO A 87 -17.74 -6.80 18.76
C PRO A 87 -18.61 -6.80 17.50
N ASP A 88 -19.58 -5.89 17.42
CA ASP A 88 -20.51 -5.78 16.30
C ASP A 88 -19.81 -5.34 15.00
N SER A 89 -18.79 -4.48 15.09
CA SER A 89 -17.99 -4.00 13.95
C SER A 89 -16.93 -5.01 13.49
N ARG A 90 -16.46 -5.90 14.38
CA ARG A 90 -15.37 -6.85 14.06
C ARG A 90 -15.72 -7.77 12.90
N SER A 91 -16.93 -8.32 12.88
CA SER A 91 -17.36 -9.22 11.81
C SER A 91 -17.32 -8.56 10.44
N ALA A 92 -17.79 -7.31 10.34
CA ALA A 92 -17.74 -6.54 9.09
C ALA A 92 -16.30 -6.21 8.66
N ALA A 93 -15.43 -5.86 9.62
CA ALA A 93 -14.03 -5.59 9.36
C ALA A 93 -13.28 -6.84 8.87
N ILE A 94 -13.51 -8.01 9.48
CA ILE A 94 -12.93 -9.30 9.07
C ILE A 94 -13.41 -9.67 7.65
N GLU A 95 -14.70 -9.52 7.36
CA GLU A 95 -15.23 -9.77 6.02
C GLU A 95 -14.57 -8.84 4.99
N CYS A 96 -14.42 -7.56 5.31
CA CYS A 96 -13.76 -6.57 4.46
C CYS A 96 -12.28 -6.94 4.22
N GLN A 97 -11.55 -7.29 5.27
CA GLN A 97 -10.16 -7.74 5.17
C GLN A 97 -10.03 -8.96 4.26
N ASN A 98 -10.88 -9.97 4.45
CA ASN A 98 -10.87 -11.19 3.65
C ASN A 98 -11.14 -10.90 2.17
N LYS A 99 -12.06 -9.97 1.87
CA LYS A 99 -12.31 -9.50 0.50
C LYS A 99 -11.08 -8.86 -0.12
N TYR A 100 -10.38 -7.98 0.61
CA TYR A 100 -9.14 -7.38 0.12
C TYR A 100 -8.03 -8.40 -0.12
N ARG A 101 -7.78 -9.31 0.83
CA ARG A 101 -6.77 -10.38 0.67
C ARG A 101 -7.08 -11.28 -0.52
N SER A 102 -8.35 -11.66 -0.68
CA SER A 102 -8.78 -12.49 -1.81
C SER A 102 -8.61 -11.77 -3.16
N ALA A 103 -8.95 -10.47 -3.21
CA ALA A 103 -8.76 -9.66 -4.42
C ALA A 103 -7.28 -9.56 -4.81
N TRP A 104 -6.38 -9.33 -3.84
CA TRP A 104 -4.94 -9.29 -4.13
C TRP A 104 -4.37 -10.64 -4.51
N SER A 105 -4.74 -11.71 -3.82
CA SER A 105 -4.31 -13.06 -4.19
C SER A 105 -4.74 -13.41 -5.63
N LYS A 106 -5.93 -12.99 -6.04
CA LYS A 106 -6.41 -13.21 -7.41
C LYS A 106 -5.63 -12.36 -8.42
N ALA A 107 -5.40 -11.08 -8.12
CA ALA A 107 -4.62 -10.20 -8.98
C ALA A 107 -3.17 -10.70 -9.16
N ASP A 108 -2.55 -11.23 -8.10
CA ASP A 108 -1.23 -11.85 -8.17
C ASP A 108 -1.24 -13.11 -9.05
N GLN A 109 -2.26 -13.94 -8.92
CA GLN A 109 -2.43 -15.12 -9.77
C GLN A 109 -2.63 -14.75 -11.24
N ASP A 110 -3.47 -13.75 -11.52
CA ASP A 110 -3.71 -13.26 -12.88
C ASP A 110 -2.42 -12.68 -13.49
N THR A 111 -1.65 -11.95 -12.69
CA THR A 111 -0.34 -11.41 -13.11
C THR A 111 0.65 -12.54 -13.39
N ALA A 112 0.74 -13.54 -12.51
CA ALA A 112 1.60 -14.70 -12.70
C ALA A 112 1.21 -15.49 -13.96
N GLN A 113 -0.08 -15.70 -14.20
CA GLN A 113 -0.58 -16.39 -15.38
C GLN A 113 -0.32 -15.59 -16.66
N MET A 114 -0.50 -14.27 -16.63
CA MET A 114 -0.16 -13.41 -17.78
C MET A 114 1.33 -13.48 -18.08
N LEU A 115 2.17 -13.50 -17.03
CA LEU A 115 3.60 -13.65 -17.17
C LEU A 115 3.99 -15.01 -17.75
N GLU A 116 3.35 -16.09 -17.32
CA GLU A 116 3.56 -17.43 -17.87
C GLU A 116 3.23 -17.48 -19.36
N LYS A 117 2.11 -16.86 -19.76
CA LYS A 117 1.59 -16.89 -21.13
C LYS A 117 2.28 -15.92 -22.08
N ASN A 118 3.05 -14.95 -21.59
CA ASN A 118 3.67 -13.91 -22.41
C ASN A 118 5.21 -13.97 -22.36
N ALA A 119 5.79 -14.64 -23.36
CA ALA A 119 7.25 -14.85 -23.47
C ALA A 119 8.05 -13.54 -23.58
N ASP A 120 7.49 -12.49 -24.19
CA ASP A 120 8.16 -11.19 -24.34
C ASP A 120 8.20 -10.41 -23.03
N LEU A 121 7.11 -10.45 -22.25
CA LEU A 121 7.11 -9.93 -20.88
C LEU A 121 8.11 -10.67 -19.99
N GLN A 122 8.23 -11.99 -20.11
CA GLN A 122 9.24 -12.75 -19.37
C GLN A 122 10.67 -12.38 -19.74
N ARG A 123 10.97 -12.18 -21.04
CA ARG A 123 12.30 -11.72 -21.47
C ARG A 123 12.60 -10.34 -20.90
N THR A 124 11.65 -9.43 -21.00
CA THR A 124 11.79 -8.05 -20.50
C THR A 124 12.07 -8.03 -19.00
N LEU A 125 11.31 -8.79 -18.20
CA LEU A 125 11.54 -8.90 -16.75
C LEU A 125 12.89 -9.55 -16.39
N ARG A 126 13.34 -10.54 -17.15
CA ARG A 126 14.69 -11.13 -16.97
C ARG A 126 15.78 -10.10 -17.22
N LEU A 127 15.66 -9.31 -18.29
CA LEU A 127 16.62 -8.25 -18.62
C LEU A 127 16.66 -7.17 -17.52
N PHE A 128 15.50 -6.74 -17.02
CA PHE A 128 15.43 -5.79 -15.90
C PHE A 128 16.12 -6.31 -14.64
N LYS A 129 15.83 -7.55 -14.22
CA LYS A 129 16.49 -8.17 -13.06
C LYS A 129 18.02 -8.25 -13.23
N GLN A 130 18.49 -8.57 -14.43
CA GLN A 130 19.91 -8.63 -14.73
C GLN A 130 20.57 -7.24 -14.69
N GLN A 131 19.90 -6.21 -15.19
CA GLN A 131 20.36 -4.83 -15.09
C GLN A 131 20.43 -4.34 -13.64
N ASP A 132 19.42 -4.63 -12.82
CA ASP A 132 19.41 -4.25 -11.39
C ASP A 132 20.52 -4.95 -10.61
N GLN A 133 20.74 -6.25 -10.86
CA GLN A 133 21.86 -6.97 -10.28
C GLN A 133 23.19 -6.35 -10.67
N MET A 134 23.34 -5.94 -11.93
CA MET A 134 24.57 -5.32 -12.41
C MET A 134 24.78 -3.91 -11.83
N ALA A 135 23.72 -3.11 -11.73
CA ALA A 135 23.76 -1.82 -11.07
C ALA A 135 24.13 -1.95 -9.58
N HIS A 136 23.60 -2.96 -8.90
CA HIS A 136 23.95 -3.26 -7.51
C HIS A 136 25.42 -3.71 -7.37
N ILE A 137 25.93 -4.57 -8.26
CA ILE A 137 27.34 -4.99 -8.27
C ILE A 137 28.27 -3.81 -8.52
N LEU A 138 27.96 -2.96 -9.51
CA LEU A 138 28.73 -1.75 -9.80
C LEU A 138 28.76 -0.80 -8.60
N ARG A 139 27.62 -0.55 -7.95
CA ARG A 139 27.56 0.26 -6.72
C ARG A 139 28.43 -0.33 -5.60
N LYS A 140 28.42 -1.66 -5.40
CA LYS A 140 29.31 -2.31 -4.42
C LYS A 140 30.79 -2.15 -4.77
N MET A 141 31.17 -2.29 -6.04
CA MET A 141 32.56 -2.11 -6.47
C MET A 141 33.03 -0.66 -6.30
N LEU A 142 32.18 0.31 -6.61
CA LEU A 142 32.46 1.74 -6.44
C LEU A 142 32.49 2.17 -4.96
N ALA A 143 31.71 1.51 -4.10
CA ALA A 143 31.69 1.76 -2.66
C ALA A 143 32.78 1.00 -1.88
N SER A 144 33.52 0.11 -2.53
CA SER A 144 34.63 -0.61 -1.91
C SER A 144 35.84 0.33 -1.79
N PRO A 145 36.38 0.60 -0.58
CA PRO A 145 37.55 1.46 -0.45
C PRO A 145 38.74 0.78 -1.14
N GLN A 146 39.47 1.50 -2.00
CA GLN A 146 40.82 1.12 -2.42
C GLN A 146 41.74 1.10 -1.19
N LYS A 147 41.72 0.00 -0.43
CA LYS A 147 42.66 -0.24 0.66
C LYS A 147 43.92 -0.88 0.07
N ASN A 148 44.70 -0.09 -0.67
CA ASN A 148 46.16 -0.20 -0.73
C ASN A 148 46.75 0.82 -1.71
N ARG A 149 47.37 1.86 -1.15
CA ARG A 149 48.70 2.36 -1.52
C ARG A 149 49.05 3.48 -0.54
N GLN A 150 49.50 3.08 0.66
CA GLN A 150 50.45 3.93 1.36
C GLN A 150 51.79 3.79 0.64
N PRO A 151 52.46 4.89 0.23
CA PRO A 151 53.82 4.79 -0.27
C PRO A 151 54.73 4.37 0.90
N ALA A 152 55.53 3.34 0.67
CA ALA A 152 56.63 3.02 1.56
C ALA A 152 57.71 4.10 1.38
N PHE A 153 58.01 4.77 2.50
CA PHE A 153 59.17 5.62 2.84
C PHE A 153 59.71 6.60 1.80
#